data_AF-A0A3S0R0S4-F1
#
_entry.id   AF-A0A3S0R0S4-F1
#
_cell.length_a   1.000
_cell.length_b   1.000
_cell.length_c   1.000
_cell.angle_alpha   90.00
_cell.angle_beta   90.00
_cell.angle_gamma   90.00
#
_symmetry.space_group_name_H-M   'P 1'
#
loop_
_entity.id
_entity.type
_entity.pdbx_description
1 polymer ?
#
loop_
_entity_poly.entity_id
_entity_poly.type
_entity_poly.pdbx_seq_one_letter_code
_entity_poly.pdbx_strand_id
1 'polypeptide(L)'
;MDHVVSDPESFRGVGFVFTSGTSTVAHRKEAAGAFIKEDDGRDEPLLSKRTRKALRLWPLGNIFSDWSSEDISAWPQRFVYAHEGGRGGVSYWFYEHSHSILVGHDRGMVFATQAGDLRRSLGFLHGRKTMVEADAPRLRLIFEKVDHEGRRLFESGNTLASFLGDLDLSA
;
A
#
# COMPACT_ATOMS: atom_id res chain seq x y z
N MET A 1 2.15 11.52 11.17
CA MET A 1 3.43 10.79 11.26
C MET A 1 4.09 10.94 12.62
N ASP A 2 4.00 12.09 13.30
CA ASP A 2 4.56 12.26 14.66
C ASP A 2 4.14 11.15 15.63
N HIS A 3 2.85 10.76 15.60
CA HIS A 3 2.35 9.69 16.46
C HIS A 3 3.01 8.33 16.19
N VAL A 4 3.36 8.04 14.93
CA VAL A 4 4.07 6.81 14.56
C VAL A 4 5.51 6.85 15.08
N VAL A 5 6.14 8.01 15.08
CA VAL A 5 7.49 8.19 15.63
C VAL A 5 7.48 8.10 17.16
N SER A 6 6.48 8.69 17.81
CA SER A 6 6.40 8.72 19.29
C SER A 6 5.96 7.39 19.90
N ASP A 7 5.13 6.62 19.18
CA ASP A 7 4.61 5.32 19.65
C ASP A 7 4.41 4.35 18.46
N PRO A 8 5.50 3.83 17.88
CA PRO A 8 5.43 2.94 16.72
C PRO A 8 4.75 1.60 17.03
N GLU A 9 4.81 1.14 18.29
CA GLU A 9 4.20 -0.13 18.73
C GLU A 9 2.67 -0.08 18.72
N SER A 10 2.06 1.10 18.93
CA SER A 10 0.61 1.28 18.74
C SER A 10 0.12 0.95 17.32
N PHE A 11 1.04 0.93 16.34
CA PHE A 11 0.79 0.58 14.94
C PHE A 11 1.30 -0.81 14.57
N ARG A 12 1.49 -1.71 15.55
CA ARG A 12 1.89 -3.09 15.28
C ARG A 12 0.90 -3.78 14.33
N GLY A 13 1.43 -4.38 13.27
CA GLY A 13 0.63 -5.05 12.21
C GLY A 13 0.02 -4.08 11.17
N VAL A 14 0.40 -2.80 11.21
CA VAL A 14 -0.01 -1.78 10.23
C VAL A 14 1.19 -1.33 9.42
N GLY A 15 1.11 -1.49 8.10
CA GLY A 15 2.11 -0.96 7.18
C GLY A 15 1.83 0.45 6.70
N PHE A 16 2.82 1.04 6.04
CA PHE A 16 2.76 2.35 5.43
C PHE A 16 3.32 2.28 4.02
N VAL A 17 2.48 2.61 3.05
CA VAL A 17 2.77 2.51 1.62
C VAL A 17 2.80 3.92 1.04
N PHE A 18 3.89 4.27 0.37
CA PHE A 18 4.08 5.56 -0.31
C PHE A 18 4.22 5.30 -1.81
N THR A 19 3.53 6.09 -2.64
CA THR A 19 3.66 5.99 -4.10
C THR A 19 3.30 7.27 -4.83
N SER A 20 4.00 7.53 -5.93
CA SER A 20 3.62 8.54 -6.93
C SER A 20 2.99 7.91 -8.18
N GLY A 21 2.99 6.58 -8.29
CA GLY A 21 2.44 5.80 -9.40
C GLY A 21 0.95 5.49 -9.28
N THR A 22 0.32 5.11 -10.40
CA THR A 22 -1.07 4.65 -10.43
C THR A 22 -1.23 3.35 -11.22
N SER A 23 -2.11 2.47 -10.75
CA SER A 23 -2.43 1.22 -11.43
C SER A 23 -3.32 1.47 -12.65
N THR A 24 -3.05 0.75 -13.73
CA THR A 24 -3.81 0.86 -14.99
C THR A 24 -4.79 -0.30 -15.17
N VAL A 25 -5.69 -0.16 -16.15
CA VAL A 25 -6.55 -1.28 -16.59
C VAL A 25 -5.73 -2.47 -17.07
N ALA A 26 -4.56 -2.23 -17.68
CA ALA A 26 -3.65 -3.29 -18.10
C ALA A 26 -3.10 -4.06 -16.90
N HIS A 27 -2.60 -3.36 -15.87
CA HIS A 27 -2.11 -3.99 -14.64
C HIS A 27 -3.18 -4.86 -13.98
N ARG A 28 -4.42 -4.36 -13.89
CA ARG A 28 -5.54 -5.16 -13.35
C ARG A 28 -5.79 -6.42 -14.15
N LYS A 29 -5.88 -6.30 -15.49
CA LYS A 29 -6.16 -7.45 -16.37
C LYS A 29 -5.08 -8.50 -16.23
N GLU A 30 -3.83 -8.05 -16.18
CA GLU A 30 -2.66 -8.89 -16.03
C GLU A 30 -2.64 -9.59 -14.66
N ALA A 31 -2.79 -8.84 -13.56
CA ALA A 31 -2.85 -9.38 -12.20
C ALA A 31 -4.00 -10.40 -12.04
N ALA A 32 -5.20 -10.06 -12.52
CA ALA A 32 -6.35 -10.96 -12.48
C ALA A 32 -6.11 -12.23 -13.33
N GLY A 33 -5.46 -12.08 -14.49
CA GLY A 33 -5.10 -13.21 -15.35
C GLY A 33 -4.08 -14.14 -14.71
N ALA A 34 -3.02 -13.57 -14.13
CA ALA A 34 -1.99 -14.31 -13.40
C ALA A 34 -2.58 -15.06 -12.21
N PHE A 35 -3.41 -14.39 -11.40
CA PHE A 35 -4.05 -15.01 -10.25
C PHE A 35 -4.94 -16.18 -10.69
N ILE A 36 -5.81 -15.97 -11.68
CA ILE A 36 -6.70 -17.02 -12.17
C ILE A 36 -5.90 -18.20 -12.72
N LYS A 37 -4.82 -17.95 -13.48
CA LYS A 37 -3.98 -19.01 -14.04
C LYS A 37 -3.30 -19.84 -12.95
N GLU A 38 -2.77 -19.20 -11.92
CA GLU A 38 -2.19 -19.89 -10.77
C GLU A 38 -3.25 -20.71 -10.02
N ASP A 39 -4.43 -20.12 -9.81
CA ASP A 39 -5.53 -20.73 -9.06
C ASP A 39 -6.27 -21.84 -9.84
N ASP A 40 -6.20 -21.83 -11.17
CA ASP A 40 -6.67 -22.92 -12.04
C ASP A 40 -5.72 -24.13 -12.03
N GLY A 41 -4.46 -23.93 -11.66
CA GLY A 41 -3.45 -24.99 -11.53
C GLY A 41 -3.48 -25.74 -10.18
N ARG A 42 -4.38 -25.35 -9.28
CA ARG A 42 -4.53 -25.95 -7.95
C ARG A 42 -5.64 -26.99 -7.94
N ASP A 43 -5.43 -28.08 -7.19
CA ASP A 43 -6.48 -29.08 -6.94
C ASP A 43 -7.67 -28.47 -6.18
N GLU A 44 -7.37 -27.58 -5.24
CA GLU A 44 -8.35 -26.78 -4.50
C GLU A 44 -8.21 -25.28 -4.81
N PRO A 45 -9.24 -24.67 -5.43
CA PRO A 45 -9.31 -23.22 -5.63
C PRO A 45 -9.17 -22.42 -4.34
N LEU A 46 -8.26 -21.44 -4.32
CA LEU A 46 -8.19 -20.40 -3.30
C LEU A 46 -9.42 -19.50 -3.32
N LEU A 47 -9.88 -19.13 -4.52
CA LEU A 47 -10.97 -18.17 -4.70
C LEU A 47 -12.21 -18.80 -5.31
N SER A 48 -13.37 -18.35 -4.83
CA SER A 48 -14.64 -18.67 -5.48
C SER A 48 -14.68 -18.14 -6.92
N LYS A 49 -15.45 -18.80 -7.79
CA LYS A 49 -15.70 -18.33 -9.17
C LYS A 49 -16.20 -16.87 -9.23
N ARG A 50 -17.01 -16.46 -8.24
CA ARG A 50 -17.51 -15.09 -8.12
C ARG A 50 -16.38 -14.10 -7.86
N THR A 51 -15.48 -14.43 -6.92
CA THR A 51 -14.33 -13.59 -6.59
C THR A 51 -13.37 -13.49 -7.78
N ARG A 52 -13.06 -14.60 -8.46
CA ARG A 52 -12.25 -14.59 -9.69
C ARG A 52 -12.81 -13.65 -10.76
N LYS A 53 -14.13 -13.67 -10.98
CA LYS A 53 -14.78 -12.74 -11.92
C LYS A 53 -14.67 -11.28 -11.45
N ALA A 54 -14.77 -11.04 -10.15
CA ALA A 54 -14.66 -9.70 -9.57
C ALA A 54 -13.26 -9.11 -9.73
N LEU A 55 -12.18 -9.90 -9.69
CA LEU A 55 -10.81 -9.40 -9.89
C LEU A 55 -10.64 -8.62 -11.21
N ARG A 56 -11.31 -9.07 -12.29
CA ARG A 56 -11.26 -8.39 -13.60
C ARG A 56 -11.89 -7.00 -13.61
N LEU A 57 -12.75 -6.72 -12.65
CA LEU A 57 -13.48 -5.45 -12.48
C LEU A 57 -13.10 -4.75 -11.18
N TRP A 58 -12.06 -5.22 -10.47
CA TRP A 58 -11.61 -4.60 -9.22
C TRP A 58 -11.30 -3.11 -9.45
N PRO A 59 -11.67 -2.22 -8.51
CA PRO A 59 -11.39 -0.79 -8.65
C PRO A 59 -9.90 -0.54 -8.79
N LEU A 60 -9.48 0.34 -9.70
CA LEU A 60 -8.05 0.61 -9.93
C LEU A 60 -7.35 1.20 -8.70
N GLY A 61 -8.06 2.05 -7.94
CA GLY A 61 -7.55 2.58 -6.67
C GLY A 61 -7.39 1.52 -5.57
N ASN A 62 -7.77 0.27 -5.83
CA ASN A 62 -7.65 -0.85 -4.91
C ASN A 62 -6.62 -1.89 -5.40
N ILE A 63 -5.81 -1.51 -6.37
CA ILE A 63 -4.75 -2.34 -6.94
C ILE A 63 -3.44 -1.58 -6.80
N PHE A 64 -2.43 -2.26 -6.28
CA PHE A 64 -1.07 -1.73 -6.14
C PHE A 64 -0.19 -2.57 -7.05
N SER A 65 0.21 -2.00 -8.17
CA SER A 65 0.96 -2.71 -9.20
C SER A 65 2.46 -2.52 -9.09
N ASP A 66 3.20 -3.39 -9.76
CA ASP A 66 4.64 -3.34 -10.02
C ASP A 66 5.51 -3.18 -8.76
N TRP A 67 5.15 -3.91 -7.71
CA TRP A 67 5.96 -4.03 -6.49
C TRP A 67 6.99 -5.14 -6.63
N SER A 68 8.07 -5.11 -5.85
CA SER A 68 9.02 -6.22 -5.87
C SER A 68 8.43 -7.48 -5.22
N SER A 69 8.98 -8.64 -5.54
CA SER A 69 8.59 -9.89 -4.85
C SER A 69 8.85 -9.86 -3.34
N GLU A 70 9.85 -9.08 -2.90
CA GLU A 70 10.17 -8.85 -1.49
C GLU A 70 9.06 -8.03 -0.81
N ASP A 71 8.64 -6.93 -1.43
CA ASP A 71 7.53 -6.10 -0.93
C ASP A 71 6.21 -6.89 -0.84
N ILE A 72 5.92 -7.75 -1.84
CA ILE A 72 4.73 -8.59 -1.82
C ILE A 72 4.76 -9.56 -0.65
N SER A 73 5.91 -10.17 -0.40
CA SER A 73 6.09 -11.14 0.68
C SER A 73 5.95 -10.50 2.05
N ALA A 74 6.36 -9.23 2.15
CA ALA A 74 6.31 -8.45 3.37
C ALA A 74 5.00 -7.65 3.57
N TRP A 75 4.08 -7.71 2.61
CA TRP A 75 2.91 -6.81 2.59
C TRP A 75 1.99 -7.05 3.80
N PRO A 76 1.77 -6.03 4.65
CA PRO A 76 1.00 -6.22 5.87
C PRO A 76 -0.50 -6.29 5.59
N GLN A 77 -1.22 -7.00 6.48
CA GLN A 77 -2.66 -7.21 6.32
C GLN A 77 -3.46 -5.90 6.32
N ARG A 78 -3.01 -4.89 7.05
CA ARG A 78 -3.61 -3.55 7.09
C ARG A 78 -2.54 -2.53 6.80
N PHE A 79 -2.87 -1.51 6.03
CA PHE A 79 -1.89 -0.48 5.70
C PHE A 79 -2.52 0.90 5.45
N VAL A 80 -1.73 1.92 5.75
CA VAL A 80 -1.96 3.31 5.39
C VAL A 80 -1.28 3.56 4.06
N TYR A 81 -1.98 4.21 3.14
CA TYR A 81 -1.51 4.51 1.81
C TYR A 81 -1.44 6.01 1.60
N ALA A 82 -0.25 6.54 1.35
CA ALA A 82 0.00 7.91 0.95
C ALA A 82 0.31 7.96 -0.55
N HIS A 83 -0.47 8.71 -1.30
CA HIS A 83 -0.27 8.88 -2.73
C HIS A 83 -0.01 10.33 -3.10
N GLU A 84 1.10 10.57 -3.79
CA GLU A 84 1.38 11.83 -4.46
C GLU A 84 0.81 11.81 -5.87
N GLY A 85 -0.19 12.65 -6.14
CA GLY A 85 -0.72 12.81 -7.49
C GLY A 85 0.19 13.65 -8.38
N GLY A 86 -0.01 13.61 -9.71
CA GLY A 86 0.85 14.28 -10.69
C GLY A 86 0.94 15.83 -10.63
N ARG A 87 0.32 16.47 -9.64
CA ARG A 87 0.48 17.90 -9.32
C ARG A 87 1.18 18.13 -7.96
N GLY A 88 1.77 17.10 -7.36
CA GLY A 88 2.44 17.13 -6.05
C GLY A 88 1.50 17.08 -4.83
N GLY A 89 0.19 16.93 -5.04
CA GLY A 89 -0.78 16.83 -3.96
C GLY A 89 -0.81 15.44 -3.35
N VAL A 90 -0.62 15.33 -2.02
CA VAL A 90 -0.66 14.05 -1.31
C VAL A 90 -2.05 13.75 -0.74
N SER A 91 -2.46 12.48 -0.78
CA SER A 91 -3.71 11.99 -0.17
C SER A 91 -3.49 10.68 0.59
N TYR A 92 -4.15 10.57 1.76
CA TYR A 92 -4.15 9.34 2.56
C TYR A 92 -5.40 8.47 2.32
N TRP A 93 -5.18 7.16 2.23
CA TRP A 93 -6.20 6.13 2.20
C TRP A 93 -5.81 4.97 3.13
N PHE A 94 -6.76 4.11 3.46
CA PHE A 94 -6.58 3.02 4.41
C PHE A 94 -7.15 1.76 3.81
N TYR A 95 -6.39 0.68 3.85
CA TYR A 95 -6.73 -0.55 3.16
C TYR A 95 -6.53 -1.80 4.03
N GLU A 96 -7.35 -2.81 3.76
CA GLU A 96 -7.08 -4.19 4.15
C GLU A 96 -6.64 -4.99 2.92
N HIS A 97 -5.49 -5.65 3.04
CA HIS A 97 -4.96 -6.56 2.03
C HIS A 97 -5.93 -7.73 1.82
N SER A 98 -6.28 -8.01 0.56
CA SER A 98 -7.14 -9.14 0.19
C SER A 98 -6.34 -10.27 -0.43
N HIS A 99 -5.61 -9.97 -1.50
CA HIS A 99 -4.88 -10.97 -2.28
C HIS A 99 -3.61 -10.34 -2.87
N SER A 100 -2.56 -11.14 -3.01
CA SER A 100 -1.37 -10.77 -3.77
C SER A 100 -1.07 -11.81 -4.85
N ILE A 101 -0.33 -11.40 -5.88
CA ILE A 101 0.11 -12.28 -6.96
C ILE A 101 1.41 -11.77 -7.56
N LEU A 102 2.30 -12.69 -7.92
CA LEU A 102 3.45 -12.39 -8.77
C LEU A 102 3.07 -12.56 -10.25
N VAL A 103 3.39 -11.55 -11.03
CA VAL A 103 3.27 -11.52 -12.49
C VAL A 103 4.68 -11.66 -13.07
N GLY A 104 5.07 -12.90 -13.36
CA GLY A 104 6.46 -13.21 -13.72
C GLY A 104 7.26 -13.56 -12.47
N HIS A 105 8.55 -13.22 -12.45
CA HIS A 105 9.48 -13.60 -11.36
C HIS A 105 9.70 -12.51 -10.32
N ASP A 106 9.61 -11.24 -10.72
CA ASP A 106 10.07 -10.09 -9.95
C ASP A 106 8.95 -9.09 -9.63
N ARG A 107 7.86 -9.12 -10.40
CA ARG A 107 6.83 -8.09 -10.36
C ARG A 107 5.56 -8.57 -9.66
N GLY A 108 5.20 -7.84 -8.62
CA GLY A 108 4.12 -8.11 -7.71
C GLY A 108 2.92 -7.20 -7.88
N MET A 109 1.74 -7.72 -7.56
CA MET A 109 0.47 -7.01 -7.57
C MET A 109 -0.28 -7.30 -6.29
N VAL A 110 -0.89 -6.28 -5.69
CA VAL A 110 -1.74 -6.40 -4.49
C VAL A 110 -3.16 -5.91 -4.79
N PHE A 111 -4.13 -6.73 -4.42
CA PHE A 111 -5.55 -6.37 -4.34
C PHE A 111 -5.90 -6.07 -2.89
N ALA A 112 -6.53 -4.92 -2.66
CA ALA A 112 -6.98 -4.53 -1.33
C ALA A 112 -8.42 -3.97 -1.35
N THR A 113 -8.97 -3.73 -0.17
CA THR A 113 -10.28 -3.10 0.00
C THR A 113 -10.20 -1.93 0.97
N GLN A 114 -11.03 -0.93 0.76
CA GLN A 114 -11.21 0.17 1.71
C GLN A 114 -12.42 -0.14 2.59
N ALA A 115 -12.20 -0.36 3.88
CA ALA A 115 -13.28 -0.38 4.87
C ALA A 115 -13.49 1.03 5.45
N GLY A 116 -14.75 1.46 5.56
CA GLY A 116 -15.08 2.86 5.87
C GLY A 116 -14.68 3.32 7.28
N ASP A 117 -14.52 2.40 8.22
CA ASP A 117 -14.13 2.62 9.61
C ASP A 117 -12.66 2.35 9.89
N LEU A 118 -11.91 1.78 8.93
CA LEU A 118 -10.53 1.33 9.11
C LEU A 118 -9.60 2.42 9.63
N ARG A 119 -9.74 3.66 9.13
CA ARG A 119 -8.96 4.80 9.65
C ARG A 119 -9.05 4.90 11.18
N ARG A 120 -10.27 4.84 11.71
CA ARG A 120 -10.52 4.99 13.16
C ARG A 120 -10.06 3.75 13.92
N SER A 121 -10.29 2.54 13.38
CA SER A 121 -9.86 1.31 14.05
C SER A 121 -8.33 1.17 14.12
N LEU A 122 -7.61 1.82 13.22
CA LEU A 122 -6.15 1.94 13.24
C LEU A 122 -5.64 3.11 14.12
N GLY A 123 -6.50 3.76 14.90
CA GLY A 123 -6.10 4.83 15.82
C GLY A 123 -5.91 6.22 15.20
N PHE A 124 -6.18 6.39 13.89
CA PHE A 124 -6.09 7.71 13.25
C PHE A 124 -7.36 8.52 13.52
N LEU A 125 -7.31 9.42 14.49
CA LEU A 125 -8.46 10.21 14.93
C LEU A 125 -8.78 11.38 13.99
N HIS A 126 -7.76 11.99 13.39
CA HIS A 126 -7.91 13.13 12.49
C HIS A 126 -8.37 12.76 11.07
N GLY A 127 -9.12 13.67 10.45
CA GLY A 127 -9.49 13.53 9.04
C GLY A 127 -8.25 13.54 8.12
N ARG A 128 -8.36 12.91 6.95
CA ARG A 128 -7.26 12.75 5.98
C ARG A 128 -6.58 14.08 5.63
N LYS A 129 -7.36 15.15 5.43
CA LYS A 129 -6.83 16.49 5.11
C LYS A 129 -5.92 17.01 6.23
N THR A 130 -6.38 16.97 7.48
CA THR A 130 -5.60 17.37 8.65
C THR A 130 -4.34 16.52 8.82
N MET A 131 -4.40 15.22 8.53
CA MET A 131 -3.21 14.36 8.54
C MET A 131 -2.19 14.81 7.49
N VAL A 132 -2.62 15.11 6.26
CA VAL A 132 -1.72 15.60 5.20
C VAL A 132 -1.08 16.92 5.59
N GLU A 133 -1.86 17.86 6.16
CA GLU A 133 -1.35 19.17 6.59
C GLU A 133 -0.31 19.03 7.71
N ALA A 134 -0.57 18.17 8.71
CA ALA A 134 0.37 17.91 9.79
C ALA A 134 1.66 17.22 9.30
N ASP A 135 1.53 16.32 8.31
CA ASP A 135 2.64 15.51 7.82
C ASP A 135 3.40 16.17 6.65
N ALA A 136 2.96 17.32 6.14
CA ALA A 136 3.45 17.90 4.89
C ALA A 136 4.98 18.03 4.79
N PRO A 137 5.72 18.52 5.83
CA PRO A 137 7.18 18.59 5.75
C PRO A 137 7.84 17.22 5.57
N ARG A 138 7.36 16.20 6.29
CA ARG A 138 7.91 14.84 6.23
C ARG A 138 7.52 14.11 4.96
N LEU A 139 6.28 14.28 4.51
CA LEU A 139 5.80 13.70 3.25
C LEU A 139 6.69 14.13 2.09
N ARG A 140 7.06 15.42 2.03
CA ARG A 140 7.99 15.92 1.02
C ARG A 140 9.34 15.19 1.07
N LEU A 141 9.96 15.07 2.24
CA LEU A 141 11.24 14.37 2.40
C LEU A 141 11.15 12.88 2.05
N ILE A 142 10.06 12.22 2.42
CA ILE A 142 9.80 10.81 2.07
C ILE A 142 9.73 10.68 0.55
N PHE A 143 8.92 11.49 -0.13
CA PHE A 143 8.76 11.40 -1.58
C PHE A 143 10.05 11.77 -2.32
N GLU A 144 10.80 12.78 -1.88
CA GLU A 144 12.13 13.11 -2.41
C GLU A 144 13.10 11.92 -2.27
N LYS A 145 13.02 11.14 -1.18
CA LYS A 145 13.88 9.96 -0.96
C LYS A 145 13.42 8.71 -1.72
N VAL A 146 12.15 8.63 -2.09
CA VAL A 146 11.53 7.48 -2.79
C VAL A 146 11.54 7.67 -4.32
N ASP A 147 11.94 8.85 -4.80
CA ASP A 147 11.81 9.33 -6.19
C ASP A 147 12.49 8.42 -7.25
N HIS A 148 13.48 7.61 -6.85
CA HIS A 148 14.14 6.67 -7.78
C HIS A 148 13.30 5.43 -8.14
N GLU A 149 12.43 4.95 -7.25
CA GLU A 149 11.62 3.73 -7.45
C GLU A 149 10.12 4.06 -7.60
N GLY A 150 9.71 5.28 -7.23
CA GLY A 150 8.34 5.79 -7.32
C GLY A 150 7.35 5.13 -6.36
N ARG A 151 7.82 4.19 -5.52
CA ARG A 151 7.02 3.47 -4.53
C ARG A 151 7.91 2.97 -3.39
N ARG A 152 7.37 2.88 -2.17
CA ARG A 152 8.05 2.30 -1.01
C ARG A 152 7.07 1.74 0.02
N LEU A 153 7.41 0.58 0.57
CA LEU A 153 6.70 -0.07 1.67
C LEU A 153 7.53 0.06 2.95
N PHE A 154 6.84 0.40 4.05
CA PHE A 154 7.31 0.20 5.41
C PHE A 154 6.34 -0.77 6.09
N GLU A 155 6.83 -1.95 6.43
CA GLU A 155 6.00 -3.08 6.87
C GLU A 155 5.33 -2.85 8.24
N SER A 156 5.87 -1.93 9.03
CA SER A 156 5.40 -1.61 10.38
C SER A 156 5.66 -0.17 10.80
N GLY A 157 5.03 0.26 11.90
CA GLY A 157 5.32 1.53 12.56
C GLY A 157 6.80 1.70 12.89
N ASN A 158 7.46 0.64 13.37
CA ASN A 158 8.89 0.66 13.69
C ASN A 158 9.77 0.94 12.46
N THR A 159 9.48 0.28 11.34
CA THR A 159 10.24 0.49 10.10
C THR A 159 10.08 1.91 9.56
N LEU A 160 8.88 2.51 9.69
CA LEU A 160 8.67 3.91 9.30
C LEU A 160 9.36 4.86 10.30
N ALA A 161 9.23 4.63 11.60
CA ALA A 161 9.83 5.48 12.62
C ALA A 161 11.36 5.53 12.52
N SER A 162 12.01 4.38 12.28
CA SER A 162 13.46 4.32 12.06
C SER A 162 13.88 5.16 10.85
N PHE A 163 13.17 5.02 9.73
CA PHE A 163 13.44 5.80 8.52
C PHE A 163 13.26 7.30 8.73
N LEU A 164 12.21 7.71 9.46
CA LEU A 164 11.97 9.11 9.80
C LEU A 164 13.06 9.67 10.73
N GLY A 165 13.54 8.87 11.69
CA GLY A 165 14.67 9.25 12.55
C GLY A 165 15.94 9.51 11.75
N ASP A 166 16.24 8.65 10.76
CA ASP A 166 17.39 8.83 9.88
C ASP A 166 17.26 10.09 8.99
N LEU A 167 16.04 10.41 8.55
CA LEU A 167 15.77 11.64 7.79
C LEU A 167 16.02 12.90 8.62
N ASP A 168 15.53 12.93 9.87
CA ASP A 168 15.69 14.08 10.77
C ASP A 168 17.17 14.33 11.14
N LEU A 169 18.00 13.27 11.18
CA LEU A 169 19.45 13.39 11.38
C LEU A 169 20.22 13.94 10.15
N SER A 170 19.55 14.01 8.99
CA SER A 170 20.14 14.44 7.72
C SER A 170 19.67 15.82 7.23
N ALA A 171 18.71 16.43 7.93
CA ALA A 171 18.13 17.75 7.66
C ALA A 171 18.84 18.85 8.47
#